data_AF-A0A1Q7GK75-F1
#
_entry.id   AF-A0A1Q7GK75-F1
#
_cell.length_a   1.000
_cell.length_b   1.000
_cell.length_c   1.000
_cell.angle_alpha   90.00
_cell.angle_beta   90.00
_cell.angle_gamma   90.00
#
_symmetry.space_group_name_H-M   'P 1'
#
loop_
_entity.id
_entity.type
_entity.pdbx_description
1 polymer ?
#
loop_
_entity_poly.entity_id
_entity_poly.type
_entity_poly.pdbx_seq_one_letter_code
_entity_poly.pdbx_strand_id
1 'polypeptide(L)'
;MGRLWAAIFQVWLEWLGLPGAVTIAQSHGTYFETVLPLVSTQAPLPDAATVMGVAVAMLGTFYISLRLPERLVPLSYFLRAVCFIQATAVIFFAFFPHYFPHTLPTYVSMMLGSTMAFISAIPAIMGFTFYIFDLGLARKVLLTALIMSHLVVFAPLQYLLHVYVMVKGSLIFMPLLYTIFGLLPQVCCFIAFYSWGLSSSGHDERPGRA
;
A
#
# COMPACT_ATOMS: atom_id res chain seq x y z
N MET A 1 7.71 -15.04 -6.18
CA MET A 1 6.92 -13.95 -5.58
C MET A 1 5.42 -14.16 -5.77
N GLY A 2 4.90 -14.22 -7.01
CA GLY A 2 3.45 -14.41 -7.27
C GLY A 2 2.79 -15.60 -6.56
N ARG A 3 3.41 -16.79 -6.59
CA ARG A 3 2.90 -17.99 -5.88
C ARG A 3 2.88 -17.83 -4.36
N LEU A 4 3.89 -17.17 -3.79
CA LEU A 4 3.94 -16.87 -2.36
C LEU A 4 2.78 -15.94 -1.97
N TRP A 5 2.57 -14.89 -2.76
CA TRP A 5 1.44 -13.99 -2.55
C TRP A 5 0.11 -14.71 -2.68
N ALA A 6 -0.06 -15.57 -3.68
CA ALA A 6 -1.26 -16.40 -3.82
C ALA A 6 -1.53 -17.26 -2.57
N ALA A 7 -0.49 -17.91 -2.02
CA ALA A 7 -0.62 -18.70 -0.80
C ALA A 7 -1.01 -17.84 0.41
N ILE A 8 -0.41 -16.65 0.56
CA ILE A 8 -0.79 -15.71 1.62
C ILE A 8 -2.26 -15.31 1.47
N PHE A 9 -2.68 -14.87 0.29
CA PHE A 9 -4.08 -14.51 0.06
C PHE A 9 -5.03 -15.68 0.34
N GLN A 10 -4.68 -16.90 -0.05
CA GLN A 10 -5.52 -18.07 0.16
C GLN A 10 -5.73 -18.35 1.66
N VAL A 11 -4.63 -18.45 2.42
CA VAL A 11 -4.68 -18.71 3.87
C VAL A 11 -5.52 -17.66 4.58
N TRP A 12 -5.33 -16.38 4.24
CA TRP A 12 -6.01 -15.30 4.94
C TRP A 12 -7.45 -15.10 4.50
N LEU A 13 -7.81 -15.35 3.24
CA LEU A 13 -9.20 -15.32 2.81
C LEU A 13 -10.01 -16.41 3.50
N GLU A 14 -9.45 -17.61 3.62
CA GLU A 14 -10.03 -18.72 4.38
C GLU A 14 -10.19 -18.33 5.86
N TRP A 15 -9.14 -17.77 6.47
CA TRP A 15 -9.18 -17.41 7.89
C TRP A 15 -10.15 -16.26 8.21
N LEU A 16 -10.25 -15.26 7.33
CA LEU A 16 -11.17 -14.12 7.48
C LEU A 16 -12.61 -14.44 7.06
N GLY A 17 -12.86 -15.65 6.53
CA GLY A 17 -14.17 -16.07 6.03
C GLY A 17 -14.68 -15.19 4.88
N LEU A 18 -13.77 -14.66 4.06
CA LEU A 18 -14.13 -13.78 2.95
C LEU A 18 -14.51 -14.61 1.71
N PRO A 19 -15.61 -14.28 1.02
CA PRO A 19 -16.01 -15.01 -0.18
C PRO A 19 -15.01 -14.73 -1.32
N GLY A 20 -14.46 -15.77 -1.92
CA GLY A 20 -13.58 -15.63 -3.08
C GLY A 20 -12.64 -16.81 -3.25
N ALA A 21 -12.19 -17.02 -4.47
CA ALA A 21 -11.12 -17.95 -4.80
C ALA A 21 -9.88 -17.17 -5.20
N VAL A 22 -8.71 -17.69 -4.83
CA VAL A 22 -7.44 -17.19 -5.34
C VAL A 22 -7.07 -18.06 -6.51
N THR A 23 -7.13 -17.50 -7.71
CA THR A 23 -6.57 -18.13 -8.89
C THR A 23 -5.24 -17.46 -9.22
N ILE A 24 -4.44 -18.15 -10.02
CA ILE A 24 -3.19 -17.60 -10.51
C ILE A 24 -3.44 -17.15 -11.94
N ALA A 25 -3.35 -15.85 -12.19
CA ALA A 25 -3.49 -15.30 -13.53
C ALA A 25 -2.11 -14.90 -14.08
N GLN A 26 -1.89 -15.16 -15.37
CA GLN A 26 -0.77 -14.56 -16.08
C GLN A 26 -1.11 -13.10 -16.35
N SER A 27 -0.39 -12.20 -15.68
CA SER A 27 -0.45 -10.77 -15.96
C SER A 27 0.58 -10.47 -17.04
N HIS A 28 0.10 -10.16 -18.24
CA HIS A 28 0.94 -9.62 -19.31
C HIS A 28 1.19 -8.14 -19.04
N GLY A 29 2.34 -7.81 -18.44
CA GLY A 29 2.83 -6.43 -18.45
C GLY A 29 3.41 -6.08 -19.82
N THR A 30 3.52 -4.80 -20.14
CA THR A 30 4.09 -4.31 -21.41
C THR A 30 5.52 -4.82 -21.68
N TYR A 31 6.27 -5.19 -20.63
CA TYR A 31 7.67 -5.62 -20.74
C TYR A 31 8.00 -6.95 -20.02
N PHE A 32 7.12 -7.47 -19.17
CA PHE A 32 7.37 -8.69 -18.40
C PHE A 32 6.09 -9.50 -18.21
N GLU A 33 6.16 -10.80 -18.52
CA GLU A 33 5.13 -11.77 -18.12
C GLU A 33 5.32 -12.11 -16.65
N THR A 34 4.33 -11.77 -15.83
CA THR A 34 4.41 -12.08 -14.40
C THR A 34 3.17 -12.83 -13.95
N VAL A 35 3.41 -13.84 -13.13
CA VAL A 35 2.37 -14.62 -12.48
C VAL A 35 1.93 -13.85 -11.23
N LEU A 36 0.66 -13.41 -11.17
CA LEU A 36 0.09 -12.68 -10.03
C LEU A 36 -1.17 -13.39 -9.52
N PRO A 37 -1.45 -13.32 -8.21
CA PRO A 37 -2.71 -13.83 -7.70
C PRO A 37 -3.86 -12.95 -8.19
N LEU A 38 -4.89 -13.61 -8.69
CA LEU A 38 -6.18 -13.02 -9.02
C LEU A 38 -7.16 -13.41 -7.91
N VAL A 39 -7.55 -12.42 -7.13
CA VAL A 39 -8.55 -12.60 -6.07
C VAL A 39 -9.93 -12.35 -6.68
N SER A 40 -10.77 -13.39 -6.77
CA SER A 40 -12.09 -13.29 -7.42
C SER A 40 -13.18 -12.65 -6.54
N THR A 41 -12.82 -12.19 -5.34
CA THR A 41 -13.72 -11.53 -4.40
C THR A 41 -14.32 -10.26 -4.99
N GLN A 42 -15.64 -10.11 -4.84
CA GLN A 42 -16.36 -8.89 -5.18
C GLN A 42 -16.60 -8.05 -3.93
N ALA A 43 -16.49 -6.73 -4.08
CA ALA A 43 -16.91 -5.78 -3.05
C ALA A 43 -18.24 -5.15 -3.44
N PRO A 44 -19.16 -4.93 -2.49
CA PRO A 44 -20.46 -4.34 -2.77
C PRO A 44 -20.32 -2.88 -3.19
N LEU A 45 -21.19 -2.43 -4.09
CA LEU A 45 -21.45 -1.01 -4.33
C LEU A 45 -22.03 -0.39 -3.05
N PRO A 46 -21.71 0.87 -2.72
CA PRO A 46 -22.16 1.49 -1.49
C PRO A 46 -23.66 1.80 -1.59
N ASP A 47 -24.42 1.40 -0.58
CA ASP A 47 -25.80 1.83 -0.42
C ASP A 47 -25.88 3.23 0.23
N ALA A 48 -27.06 3.84 0.21
CA ALA A 48 -27.26 5.17 0.78
C ALA A 48 -26.88 5.25 2.27
N ALA A 49 -27.12 4.18 3.03
CA ALA A 49 -26.73 4.10 4.44
C ALA A 49 -25.21 4.09 4.63
N THR A 50 -24.47 3.34 3.80
CA THR A 50 -23.01 3.31 3.79
C THR A 50 -22.44 4.66 3.40
N VAL A 51 -22.96 5.30 2.35
CA VAL A 51 -22.51 6.65 1.93
C VAL A 51 -22.72 7.64 3.08
N MET A 52 -23.89 7.63 3.72
CA MET A 52 -24.18 8.51 4.85
C MET A 52 -23.27 8.22 6.05
N GLY A 53 -23.10 6.95 6.43
CA GLY A 53 -22.24 6.56 7.54
C GLY A 53 -20.78 6.98 7.32
N VAL A 54 -20.26 6.77 6.11
CA VAL A 54 -18.91 7.20 5.74
C VAL A 54 -18.80 8.72 5.68
N ALA A 55 -19.82 9.44 5.21
CA ALA A 55 -19.83 10.90 5.23
C ALA A 55 -19.80 11.45 6.66
N VAL A 56 -20.59 10.89 7.58
CA VAL A 56 -20.59 11.26 9.00
C VAL A 56 -19.23 10.95 9.64
N ALA A 57 -18.67 9.77 9.40
CA ALA A 57 -17.35 9.39 9.92
C ALA A 57 -16.24 10.31 9.38
N MET A 58 -16.31 10.69 8.10
CA MET A 58 -15.40 11.64 7.46
C MET A 58 -15.52 13.02 8.10
N LEU A 59 -16.73 13.56 8.30
CA LEU A 59 -16.94 14.85 8.95
C LEU A 59 -16.44 14.85 10.40
N GLY A 60 -16.68 13.75 11.13
CA GLY A 60 -16.14 13.55 12.47
C GLY A 60 -14.62 13.55 12.49
N THR A 61 -13.99 12.83 11.55
CA THR A 61 -12.53 12.80 11.39
C THR A 61 -11.96 14.18 11.03
N PHE A 62 -12.64 14.91 10.15
CA PHE A 62 -12.28 16.28 9.79
C PHE A 62 -12.37 17.20 11.00
N TYR A 63 -13.45 17.12 11.79
CA TYR A 63 -13.61 17.90 13.02
C TYR A 63 -12.51 17.59 14.03
N ILE A 64 -12.17 16.32 14.24
CA ILE A 64 -11.03 15.91 15.09
C ILE A 64 -9.74 16.54 14.59
N SER A 65 -9.50 16.57 13.27
CA SER A 65 -8.30 17.18 12.69
C SER A 65 -8.18 18.69 12.97
N LEU A 66 -9.28 19.39 13.25
CA LEU A 66 -9.28 20.81 13.63
C LEU A 66 -8.96 21.03 15.11
N ARG A 67 -9.13 20.00 15.94
CA ARG A 67 -8.97 20.06 17.41
C ARG A 67 -7.64 19.50 17.90
N LEU A 68 -6.81 18.97 17.01
CA LEU A 68 -5.50 18.41 17.39
C LEU A 68 -4.55 19.51 17.90
N PRO A 69 -3.73 19.21 18.93
CA PRO A 69 -2.76 20.15 19.48
C PRO A 69 -1.65 20.45 18.46
N GLU A 70 -0.97 21.61 18.62
CA GLU A 70 0.10 22.06 17.72
C GLU A 70 1.26 21.06 17.55
N ARG A 71 1.50 20.21 18.55
CA ARG A 71 2.50 19.12 18.46
C ARG A 71 2.15 18.06 17.41
N LEU A 72 0.87 17.93 17.05
CA LEU A 72 0.34 16.92 16.11
C LEU A 72 -0.07 17.55 14.77
N VAL A 73 0.52 18.70 14.41
CA VAL A 73 0.26 19.37 13.12
C VAL A 73 0.45 18.43 11.91
N PRO A 74 1.50 17.59 11.81
CA PRO A 74 1.64 16.66 10.69
C PRO A 74 0.47 15.68 10.57
N LEU A 75 -0.01 15.16 11.70
CA LEU A 75 -1.15 14.25 11.74
C LEU A 75 -2.44 14.96 11.34
N SER A 76 -2.64 16.20 11.79
CA SER A 76 -3.79 17.03 11.39
C SER A 76 -3.86 17.19 9.88
N TYR A 77 -2.76 17.55 9.21
CA TYR A 77 -2.73 17.67 7.75
C TYR A 77 -2.93 16.33 7.05
N PHE A 78 -2.37 15.24 7.58
CA PHE A 78 -2.61 13.90 7.06
C PHE A 78 -4.09 13.52 7.11
N LEU A 79 -4.76 13.73 8.25
CA LEU A 79 -6.20 13.47 8.39
C LEU A 79 -7.03 14.34 7.44
N ARG A 80 -6.65 15.59 7.23
CA ARG A 80 -7.32 16.48 6.26
C ARG A 80 -7.15 15.99 4.82
N ALA A 81 -5.96 15.51 4.45
CA ALA A 81 -5.72 14.91 3.14
C ALA A 81 -6.56 13.64 2.93
N VAL A 82 -6.62 12.77 3.95
CA VAL A 82 -7.51 11.59 3.97
C VAL A 82 -8.97 12.01 3.78
N CYS A 83 -9.44 13.01 4.52
CA CYS A 83 -10.82 13.50 4.39
C CYS A 83 -11.08 14.11 3.02
N PHE A 84 -10.13 14.85 2.45
CA PHE A 84 -10.27 15.46 1.12
C PHE A 84 -10.42 14.40 0.03
N ILE A 85 -9.60 13.35 0.06
CA ILE A 85 -9.71 12.23 -0.89
C ILE A 85 -10.99 11.43 -0.64
N GLN A 86 -11.37 11.20 0.62
CA GLN A 86 -12.62 10.50 0.92
C GLN A 86 -13.85 11.31 0.49
N ALA A 87 -13.80 12.64 0.57
CA ALA A 87 -14.88 13.51 0.16
C ALA A 87 -15.17 13.36 -1.34
N THR A 88 -14.14 13.24 -2.19
CA THR A 88 -14.36 13.01 -3.63
C THR A 88 -15.06 11.68 -3.89
N ALA A 89 -14.70 10.62 -3.14
CA ALA A 89 -15.37 9.33 -3.23
C ALA A 89 -16.84 9.41 -2.77
N VAL A 90 -17.11 10.03 -1.62
CA VAL A 90 -18.47 10.21 -1.09
C VAL A 90 -19.33 11.00 -2.08
N ILE A 91 -18.83 12.11 -2.62
CA ILE A 91 -19.54 12.91 -3.62
C ILE A 91 -19.82 12.06 -4.86
N PHE A 92 -18.82 11.36 -5.39
CA PHE A 92 -19.00 10.52 -6.58
C PHE A 92 -20.07 9.45 -6.37
N PHE A 93 -19.98 8.68 -5.28
CA PHE A 93 -20.92 7.59 -5.00
C PHE A 93 -22.31 8.08 -4.57
N ALA A 94 -22.44 9.32 -4.07
CA ALA A 94 -23.73 9.92 -3.78
C ALA A 94 -24.52 10.25 -5.05
N PHE A 95 -23.85 10.67 -6.13
CA PHE A 95 -24.51 11.13 -7.36
C PHE A 95 -24.46 10.12 -8.51
N PHE A 96 -23.36 9.35 -8.64
CA PHE A 96 -23.06 8.54 -9.82
C PHE A 96 -22.58 7.11 -9.48
N PRO A 97 -23.23 6.37 -8.55
CA PRO A 97 -22.71 5.08 -8.08
C PRO A 97 -22.59 4.02 -9.18
N HIS A 98 -23.48 4.04 -10.18
CA HIS A 98 -23.51 3.06 -11.27
C HIS A 98 -22.45 3.28 -12.35
N TYR A 99 -21.80 4.45 -12.38
CA TYR A 99 -20.76 4.76 -13.35
C TYR A 99 -19.36 4.32 -12.91
N PHE A 100 -19.23 3.66 -11.75
CA PHE A 100 -17.95 3.22 -11.23
C PHE A 100 -17.40 2.02 -12.04
N PRO A 101 -16.30 2.18 -12.80
CA PRO A 101 -15.84 1.16 -13.75
C PRO A 101 -14.87 0.14 -13.13
N HIS A 102 -14.50 0.32 -11.85
CA HIS A 102 -13.45 -0.47 -11.22
C HIS A 102 -14.02 -1.57 -10.33
N THR A 103 -13.45 -2.76 -10.47
CA THR A 103 -13.77 -3.93 -9.63
C THR A 103 -12.63 -4.21 -8.66
N LEU A 104 -12.96 -4.86 -7.53
CA LEU A 104 -11.96 -5.27 -6.55
C LEU A 104 -10.87 -6.19 -7.14
N PRO A 105 -11.19 -7.22 -7.95
CA PRO A 105 -10.17 -8.08 -8.56
C PRO A 105 -9.18 -7.31 -9.44
N THR A 106 -9.68 -6.40 -10.29
CA THR A 106 -8.84 -5.57 -11.16
C THR A 106 -7.97 -4.60 -10.35
N TYR A 107 -8.53 -4.03 -9.27
CA TYR A 107 -7.77 -3.18 -8.36
C TYR A 107 -6.59 -3.93 -7.72
N VAL A 108 -6.84 -5.11 -7.14
CA VAL A 108 -5.79 -5.92 -6.47
C VAL A 108 -4.72 -6.35 -7.47
N SER A 109 -5.11 -6.80 -8.66
CA SER A 109 -4.13 -7.24 -9.67
C SER A 109 -3.24 -6.08 -10.15
N MET A 110 -3.82 -4.89 -10.40
CA MET A 110 -3.05 -3.70 -10.76
C MET A 110 -2.08 -3.29 -9.66
N MET A 111 -2.53 -3.26 -8.41
CA MET A 111 -1.70 -2.88 -7.27
C MET A 111 -0.54 -3.84 -7.02
N LEU A 112 -0.79 -5.15 -7.07
CA LEU A 112 0.26 -6.15 -6.96
C LEU A 112 1.26 -6.07 -8.12
N GLY A 113 0.77 -5.77 -9.34
CA GLY A 113 1.63 -5.51 -10.50
C GLY A 113 2.52 -4.29 -10.30
N SER A 114 1.97 -3.17 -9.84
CA SER A 114 2.73 -1.95 -9.52
C SER A 114 3.76 -2.20 -8.42
N THR A 115 3.42 -2.94 -7.36
CA THR A 115 4.36 -3.29 -6.30
C THR A 115 5.46 -4.23 -6.77
N MET A 116 5.13 -5.20 -7.61
CA MET A 116 6.15 -6.07 -8.23
C MET A 116 7.15 -5.23 -9.02
N ALA A 117 6.65 -4.30 -9.85
CA ALA A 117 7.49 -3.39 -10.63
C ALA A 117 8.37 -2.52 -9.71
N PHE A 118 7.79 -1.97 -8.65
CA PHE A 118 8.52 -1.18 -7.66
C PHE A 118 9.63 -1.97 -6.98
N ILE A 119 9.34 -3.17 -6.46
CA ILE A 119 10.33 -4.04 -5.80
C ILE A 119 11.44 -4.43 -6.78
N SER A 120 11.11 -4.67 -8.04
CA SER A 120 12.08 -5.00 -9.10
C SER A 120 12.99 -3.82 -9.45
N ALA A 121 12.51 -2.58 -9.26
CA ALA A 121 13.31 -1.37 -9.47
C ALA A 121 14.26 -1.05 -8.30
N ILE A 122 14.04 -1.60 -7.11
CA ILE A 122 14.84 -1.30 -5.90
C ILE A 122 16.34 -1.55 -6.11
N PRO A 123 16.80 -2.69 -6.66
CA PRO A 123 18.23 -2.89 -6.91
C PRO A 123 18.85 -1.80 -7.80
N ALA A 124 18.12 -1.34 -8.82
CA ALA A 124 18.60 -0.27 -9.69
C ALA A 124 18.65 1.07 -8.95
N ILE A 125 17.59 1.42 -8.22
CA ILE A 125 17.53 2.63 -7.39
C ILE A 125 18.69 2.63 -6.38
N MET A 126 18.86 1.54 -5.65
CA MET A 126 19.93 1.34 -4.67
C MET A 126 21.30 1.35 -5.31
N GLY A 127 21.44 0.78 -6.52
CA GLY A 127 22.64 0.88 -7.34
C GLY A 127 23.00 2.35 -7.57
N PHE A 128 22.09 3.15 -8.11
CA PHE A 128 22.37 4.57 -8.38
C PHE A 128 22.59 5.41 -7.12
N THR A 129 21.93 5.11 -6.00
CA THR A 129 22.07 5.91 -4.77
C THR A 129 23.25 5.48 -3.89
N PHE A 130 23.47 4.19 -3.69
CA PHE A 130 24.48 3.68 -2.75
C PHE A 130 25.86 3.48 -3.38
N TYR A 131 26.00 3.30 -4.70
CA TYR A 131 27.34 3.17 -5.30
C TYR A 131 28.18 4.45 -5.21
N ILE A 132 27.56 5.59 -4.91
CA ILE A 132 28.25 6.87 -4.68
C ILE A 132 28.96 6.90 -3.32
N PHE A 133 28.51 6.11 -2.34
CA PHE A 133 29.05 6.08 -0.97
C PHE A 133 30.05 4.92 -0.78
N ASP A 134 31.10 5.15 0.04
CA ASP A 134 32.14 4.17 0.41
C ASP A 134 31.67 3.09 1.40
N LEU A 135 30.45 2.59 1.19
CA LEU A 135 29.91 1.44 1.90
C LEU A 135 30.48 0.14 1.30
N GLY A 136 30.88 -0.80 2.17
CA GLY A 136 31.28 -2.14 1.73
C GLY A 136 30.16 -2.82 0.91
N LEU A 137 30.54 -3.52 -0.17
CA LEU A 137 29.61 -4.15 -1.12
C LEU A 137 28.61 -5.09 -0.40
N ALA A 138 29.08 -5.84 0.59
CA ALA A 138 28.25 -6.75 1.39
C ALA A 138 27.09 -6.01 2.10
N ARG A 139 27.34 -4.81 2.63
CA ARG A 139 26.32 -4.00 3.31
C ARG A 139 25.30 -3.46 2.32
N LYS A 140 25.74 -2.99 1.15
CA LYS A 140 24.86 -2.53 0.06
C LYS A 140 23.90 -3.64 -0.39
N VAL A 141 24.44 -4.85 -0.59
CA VAL A 141 23.65 -6.03 -0.97
C VAL A 141 22.69 -6.44 0.14
N LEU A 142 23.16 -6.49 1.40
CA LEU A 142 22.33 -6.88 2.54
C LEU A 142 21.15 -5.91 2.74
N LEU A 143 21.39 -4.60 2.64
CA LEU A 143 20.33 -3.60 2.75
C LEU A 143 19.30 -3.71 1.63
N THR A 144 19.77 -3.89 0.40
CA THR A 144 18.90 -4.09 -0.77
C THR A 144 18.03 -5.34 -0.58
N ALA A 145 18.64 -6.45 -0.16
CA ALA A 145 17.93 -7.69 0.12
C ALA A 145 16.91 -7.52 1.25
N LEU A 146 17.28 -6.86 2.36
CA LEU A 146 16.40 -6.61 3.50
C LEU A 146 15.14 -5.83 3.10
N ILE A 147 15.33 -4.74 2.34
CA ILE A 147 14.22 -3.91 1.85
C ILE A 147 13.30 -4.73 0.96
N MET A 148 13.86 -5.44 -0.01
CA MET A 148 13.08 -6.28 -0.92
C MET A 148 12.30 -7.36 -0.16
N SER A 149 12.97 -8.11 0.73
CA SER A 149 12.35 -9.15 1.54
C SER A 149 11.22 -8.60 2.42
N HIS A 150 11.42 -7.43 3.04
CA HIS A 150 10.39 -6.77 3.83
C HIS A 150 9.16 -6.45 2.96
N LEU A 151 9.36 -5.79 1.81
CA LEU A 151 8.26 -5.41 0.93
C LEU A 151 7.54 -6.61 0.30
N VAL A 152 8.27 -7.69 0.00
CA VAL A 152 7.68 -8.95 -0.49
C VAL A 152 6.69 -9.53 0.51
N VAL A 153 6.95 -9.40 1.82
CA VAL A 153 6.04 -9.89 2.87
C VAL A 153 4.95 -8.87 3.19
N PHE A 154 5.31 -7.58 3.25
CA PHE A 154 4.39 -6.51 3.62
C PHE A 154 3.30 -6.27 2.56
N ALA A 155 3.66 -6.27 1.27
CA ALA A 155 2.73 -5.99 0.17
C ALA A 155 1.45 -6.87 0.16
N PRO A 156 1.53 -8.21 0.19
CA PRO A 156 0.33 -9.04 0.18
C PRO A 156 -0.54 -8.83 1.42
N LEU A 157 0.05 -8.58 2.59
CA LEU A 157 -0.69 -8.28 3.82
C LEU A 157 -1.39 -6.91 3.74
N GLN A 158 -0.72 -5.91 3.18
CA GLN A 158 -1.29 -4.59 2.95
C GLN A 158 -2.51 -4.67 2.01
N TYR A 159 -2.40 -5.37 0.89
CA TYR A 159 -3.51 -5.48 -0.06
C TYR A 159 -4.62 -6.43 0.41
N LEU A 160 -4.30 -7.41 1.26
CA LEU A 160 -5.31 -8.19 1.97
C LEU A 160 -6.14 -7.29 2.90
N LEU A 161 -5.50 -6.35 3.62
CA LEU A 161 -6.22 -5.37 4.43
C LEU A 161 -7.14 -4.50 3.55
N HIS A 162 -6.70 -4.13 2.35
CA HIS A 162 -7.55 -3.39 1.41
C HIS A 162 -8.78 -4.22 1.00
N VAL A 163 -8.57 -5.49 0.62
CA VAL A 163 -9.66 -6.43 0.32
C VAL A 163 -10.64 -6.51 1.48
N TYR A 164 -10.13 -6.69 2.71
CA TYR A 164 -10.97 -6.77 3.90
C TYR A 164 -11.81 -5.50 4.11
N VAL A 165 -11.18 -4.32 4.04
CA VAL A 165 -11.85 -3.02 4.18
C VAL A 165 -12.92 -2.83 3.11
N MET A 166 -12.65 -3.24 1.87
CA MET A 166 -13.58 -3.03 0.75
C MET A 166 -14.73 -4.04 0.74
N VAL A 167 -14.51 -5.27 1.17
CA VAL A 167 -15.57 -6.27 1.31
C VAL A 167 -16.51 -5.91 2.46
N LYS A 168 -15.97 -5.45 3.60
CA LYS A 168 -16.79 -5.09 4.77
C LYS A 168 -17.36 -3.67 4.70
N GLY A 169 -16.65 -2.74 4.07
CA GLY A 169 -16.97 -1.32 4.08
C GLY A 169 -17.50 -0.76 2.76
N SER A 170 -17.41 -1.49 1.64
CA SER A 170 -17.73 -1.08 0.26
C SER A 170 -16.58 -0.47 -0.55
N LEU A 171 -16.77 -0.43 -1.87
CA LEU A 171 -15.92 0.20 -2.88
C LEU A 171 -15.68 1.71 -2.66
N ILE A 172 -16.44 2.36 -1.80
CA ILE A 172 -16.28 3.78 -1.44
C ILE A 172 -14.89 4.11 -0.86
N PHE A 173 -14.19 3.12 -0.31
CA PHE A 173 -12.82 3.27 0.19
C PHE A 173 -11.74 3.08 -0.90
N MET A 174 -12.09 2.63 -2.11
CA MET A 174 -11.12 2.34 -3.17
C MET A 174 -10.21 3.54 -3.48
N PRO A 175 -10.73 4.77 -3.69
CA PRO A 175 -9.88 5.90 -4.04
C PRO A 175 -8.89 6.27 -2.92
N LEU A 176 -9.36 6.24 -1.66
CA LEU A 176 -8.51 6.50 -0.51
C LEU A 176 -7.41 5.45 -0.35
N LEU A 177 -7.78 4.17 -0.44
CA LEU A 177 -6.84 3.06 -0.35
C LEU A 177 -5.84 3.06 -1.50
N TYR A 178 -6.26 3.43 -2.71
CA TYR A 178 -5.38 3.59 -3.86
C TYR A 178 -4.36 4.72 -3.64
N THR A 179 -4.82 5.91 -3.26
CA THR A 179 -3.98 7.11 -3.22
C THR A 179 -3.07 7.17 -1.99
N ILE A 180 -3.60 6.93 -0.79
CA ILE A 180 -2.85 7.09 0.46
C ILE A 180 -2.25 5.79 0.94
N PHE A 181 -3.01 4.70 0.87
CA PHE A 181 -2.58 3.41 1.41
C PHE A 181 -2.06 2.45 0.33
N GLY A 182 -1.88 2.91 -0.90
CA GLY A 182 -1.41 2.12 -2.03
C GLY A 182 0.12 1.99 -2.02
N LEU A 183 0.79 2.62 -2.97
CA LEU A 183 2.25 2.55 -3.06
C LEU A 183 2.95 3.39 -1.97
N LEU A 184 2.30 4.44 -1.46
CA LEU A 184 2.91 5.40 -0.54
C LEU A 184 3.49 4.76 0.74
N PRO A 185 2.80 3.85 1.48
CA PRO A 185 3.38 3.19 2.64
C PRO A 185 4.63 2.37 2.30
N GLN A 186 4.65 1.74 1.12
CA GLN A 186 5.81 0.96 0.66
C GLN A 186 7.01 1.86 0.37
N VAL A 187 6.77 3.05 -0.18
CA VAL A 187 7.80 4.08 -0.37
C VAL A 187 8.30 4.59 0.99
N CYS A 188 7.42 4.83 1.96
CA CYS A 188 7.83 5.20 3.31
C CYS A 188 8.69 4.12 3.98
N CYS A 189 8.34 2.84 3.86
CA CYS A 189 9.16 1.73 4.33
C CYS A 189 10.53 1.72 3.65
N PHE A 190 10.56 1.88 2.32
CA PHE A 190 11.81 1.99 1.56
C PHE A 190 12.70 3.13 2.11
N ILE A 191 12.16 4.34 2.25
CA ILE A 191 12.88 5.51 2.77
C ILE A 191 13.37 5.25 4.19
N ALA A 192 12.55 4.66 5.06
CA ALA A 192 12.92 4.37 6.43
C ALA A 192 14.12 3.41 6.52
N PHE A 193 14.10 2.30 5.79
CA PHE A 193 15.22 1.35 5.73
C PHE A 193 16.46 1.96 5.08
N TYR A 194 16.27 2.75 4.02
CA TYR A 194 17.33 3.50 3.37
C TYR A 194 18.04 4.46 4.35
N SER A 195 17.27 5.30 5.05
CA SER A 195 17.78 6.25 6.04
C SER A 195 18.45 5.55 7.22
N TRP A 196 17.92 4.42 7.66
CA TRP A 196 18.53 3.59 8.70
C TRP A 196 19.89 3.02 8.27
N GLY A 197 19.98 2.57 7.01
CA GLY A 197 21.23 2.11 6.40
C GLY A 197 22.34 3.16 6.40
N LEU A 198 21.99 4.39 6.05
CA LEU A 198 22.91 5.52 6.06
C LEU A 198 23.26 6.01 7.47
N SER A 199 22.28 6.08 8.37
CA SER A 199 22.53 6.53 9.74
C SER A 199 23.48 5.59 10.48
N SER A 200 23.42 4.29 10.18
CA SER A 200 24.30 3.30 10.80
C SER A 200 25.71 3.32 10.21
N SER A 201 25.94 3.89 9.02
CA SER A 201 27.28 3.94 8.42
C SER A 201 28.12 5.09 8.93
N GLY A 202 27.50 6.22 9.28
CA GLY A 202 28.19 7.33 9.93
C GLY A 202 28.71 7.02 11.34
N HIS A 203 28.33 5.87 11.94
CA HIS A 203 28.89 5.41 13.21
C HIS A 203 30.22 4.66 13.05
N ASP A 204 30.38 3.93 11.95
CA ASP A 204 31.59 3.16 11.64
C ASP A 204 32.74 4.06 11.14
N GLU A 205 32.41 5.24 10.59
CA GLU A 205 33.36 6.25 10.10
C GLU A 205 33.84 7.25 11.18
N ARG A 206 33.66 6.97 12.48
CA ARG A 206 34.28 7.77 13.55
C ARG A 206 35.57 7.10 14.02
N PRO A 207 36.76 7.46 13.49
CA PRO A 207 38.01 7.13 14.15
C PRO A 207 38.19 8.04 15.36
N GLY A 208 38.33 7.44 16.55
CA GLY A 208 38.81 8.14 17.73
C GLY A 208 37.72 8.68 18.68
N ARG A 209 37.27 7.82 19.60
CA ARG A 209 37.18 8.21 21.01
C ARG A 209 37.94 7.17 21.82
N ALA A 210 39.24 7.44 21.96
CA ALA A 210 40.04 7.00 23.10
C ALA A 210 39.59 7.77 24.35
#